data_AF-A0AA46YGT0-F1
#
_entry.id   AF-A0AA46YGT0-F1
#
_cell.length_a   1.000
_cell.length_b   1.000
_cell.length_c   1.000
_cell.angle_alpha   90.00
_cell.angle_beta   90.00
_cell.angle_gamma   90.00
#
_symmetry.space_group_name_H-M   'P 1'
#
loop_
_entity.id
_entity.type
_entity.pdbx_description
1 polymer ?
#
loop_
_entity_poly.entity_id
_entity_poly.type
_entity_poly.pdbx_seq_one_letter_code
_entity_poly.pdbx_strand_id
1 'polypeptide(L)'
;MILSALSNEELSGRLETLAHSERKITHLILIHINEMESRRLYAELGFDSMFRYLTRHLKYSEDAAYRRLSAARLLKKSPEIANRLENGSLNLTQLAQVQSALRQDAKFNLNDSTIASDGIPQILDKIENKSSFETKKTLTQEFKLPIAKHEVLEPQRDDSVRLEITLTTEQLKTLETARDLMSHLLPNGNWADFLTLLAEKQIQKILGKDVLETSKSETGKLLKPTSDIENDTKRSSLDVSCLTKVELVQESLPAKSSTHSFLAARKRGHIKATTKRGLLAAANYRCEYKNQNTGIKCDSKYQLQIDHIQPIALGGKDDKQNLRVLCRTHNLMVASQMGLPWRID
;
A
#
# COMPACT_ATOMS: atom_id res chain seq x y z
N MET A 1 43.57 -9.80 -2.63
CA MET A 1 44.14 -8.51 -3.11
C MET A 1 44.26 -7.60 -1.88
N ILE A 2 45.45 -7.14 -1.52
CA ILE A 2 45.66 -6.30 -0.33
C ILE A 2 45.46 -4.84 -0.76
N LEU A 3 44.31 -4.26 -0.42
CA LEU A 3 43.96 -2.88 -0.80
C LEU A 3 44.71 -1.83 0.04
N SER A 4 45.19 -2.20 1.22
CA SER A 4 45.88 -1.31 2.16
C SER A 4 47.27 -0.87 1.71
N ALA A 5 47.79 -1.43 0.61
CA ALA A 5 49.09 -1.08 0.04
C ALA A 5 49.00 -0.11 -1.16
N LEU A 6 47.79 0.29 -1.56
CA LEU A 6 47.57 1.19 -2.70
C LEU A 6 47.61 2.65 -2.25
N SER A 7 48.06 3.55 -3.13
CA SER A 7 47.87 4.98 -2.91
C SER A 7 46.38 5.37 -3.03
N ASN A 8 46.02 6.54 -2.51
CA ASN A 8 44.66 7.04 -2.60
C ASN A 8 44.22 7.23 -4.07
N GLU A 9 45.11 7.70 -4.93
CA GLU A 9 44.88 7.92 -6.36
C GLU A 9 44.73 6.59 -7.12
N GLU A 10 45.54 5.59 -6.77
CA GLU A 10 45.40 4.25 -7.36
C GLU A 10 44.10 3.58 -6.93
N LEU A 11 43.72 3.75 -5.65
CA LEU A 11 42.49 3.18 -5.11
C LEU A 11 41.25 3.81 -5.76
N SER A 12 41.20 5.15 -5.88
CA SER A 12 40.09 5.85 -6.52
C SER A 12 39.99 5.49 -8.01
N GLY A 13 41.10 5.53 -8.76
CA GLY A 13 41.10 5.18 -10.18
C GLY A 13 40.69 3.73 -10.46
N ARG A 14 41.10 2.78 -9.60
CA ARG A 14 40.65 1.39 -9.69
C ARG A 14 39.15 1.26 -9.41
N LEU A 15 38.63 1.95 -8.39
CA LEU A 15 37.22 1.91 -8.05
C LEU A 15 36.36 2.49 -9.19
N GLU A 16 36.78 3.60 -9.79
CA GLU A 16 36.10 4.20 -10.95
C GLU A 16 36.05 3.25 -12.15
N THR A 17 37.17 2.56 -12.43
CA THR A 17 37.25 1.57 -13.51
C THR A 17 36.30 0.37 -13.26
N LEU A 18 36.23 -0.10 -12.02
CA LEU A 18 35.32 -1.16 -11.62
C LEU A 18 33.86 -0.72 -11.73
N ALA A 19 33.53 0.50 -11.29
CA ALA A 19 32.19 1.05 -11.41
C ALA A 19 31.76 1.21 -12.88
N HIS A 20 32.67 1.63 -13.77
CA HIS A 20 32.41 1.68 -15.21
C HIS A 20 32.16 0.30 -15.80
N SER A 21 32.98 -0.68 -15.41
CA SER A 21 32.83 -2.07 -15.83
C SER A 21 31.52 -2.68 -15.33
N GLU A 22 31.12 -2.36 -14.10
CA GLU A 22 29.84 -2.77 -13.52
C GLU A 22 28.65 -2.23 -14.34
N ARG A 23 28.69 -0.96 -14.75
CA ARG A 23 27.63 -0.37 -15.59
C ARG A 23 27.53 -1.05 -16.95
N LYS A 24 28.67 -1.35 -17.59
CA LYS A 24 28.72 -2.13 -18.84
C LYS A 24 28.16 -3.54 -18.68
N ILE A 25 28.57 -4.25 -17.63
CA ILE A 25 28.04 -5.59 -17.32
C ILE A 25 26.54 -5.51 -17.06
N THR A 26 26.08 -4.48 -16.34
CA THR A 26 24.66 -4.26 -16.07
C THR A 26 23.89 -4.07 -17.38
N HIS A 27 24.35 -3.22 -18.30
CA HIS A 27 23.76 -3.11 -19.64
C HIS A 27 23.67 -4.48 -20.31
N LEU A 28 24.77 -5.23 -20.39
CA LEU A 28 24.76 -6.58 -21.01
C LEU A 28 23.72 -7.49 -20.37
N ILE A 29 23.61 -7.50 -19.03
CA ILE A 29 22.57 -8.25 -18.32
C ILE A 29 21.17 -7.83 -18.77
N LEU A 30 20.89 -6.54 -18.94
CA LEU A 30 19.58 -6.07 -19.40
C LEU A 30 19.23 -6.55 -20.82
N ILE A 31 20.21 -6.56 -21.73
CA ILE A 31 20.01 -7.12 -23.08
C ILE A 31 19.66 -8.61 -23.00
N HIS A 32 20.40 -9.38 -22.19
CA HIS A 32 20.13 -10.81 -22.04
C HIS A 32 18.76 -11.06 -21.41
N ILE A 33 18.35 -10.26 -20.42
CA ILE A 33 17.02 -10.34 -19.84
C ILE A 33 15.94 -10.12 -20.90
N ASN A 34 16.11 -9.13 -21.79
CA ASN A 34 15.18 -8.87 -22.88
C ASN A 34 15.08 -10.05 -23.87
N GLU A 35 16.21 -10.66 -24.22
CA GLU A 35 16.22 -11.78 -25.14
C GLU A 35 15.61 -13.03 -24.50
N MET A 36 15.95 -13.32 -23.24
CA MET A 36 15.35 -14.41 -22.47
C MET A 36 13.83 -14.23 -22.31
N GLU A 37 13.36 -13.00 -22.08
CA GLU A 37 11.93 -12.70 -21.99
C GLU A 37 11.23 -12.86 -23.35
N SER A 38 11.88 -12.42 -24.43
CA SER A 38 11.34 -12.49 -25.80
C SER A 38 11.20 -13.94 -26.29
N ARG A 39 12.19 -14.79 -25.98
CA ARG A 39 12.15 -16.24 -26.27
C ARG A 39 11.34 -17.06 -25.28
N ARG A 40 10.92 -16.47 -24.16
CA ARG A 40 10.29 -17.18 -23.03
C ARG A 40 11.13 -18.34 -22.48
N LEU A 41 12.47 -18.25 -22.56
CA LEU A 41 13.39 -19.29 -22.05
C LEU A 41 13.17 -19.59 -20.56
N TYR A 42 12.77 -18.58 -19.78
CA TYR A 42 12.45 -18.79 -18.36
C TYR A 42 11.32 -19.81 -18.16
N ALA A 43 10.37 -19.91 -19.09
CA ALA A 43 9.26 -20.86 -19.02
C ALA A 43 9.71 -22.29 -19.35
N GLU A 44 10.60 -22.45 -20.35
CA GLU A 44 11.23 -23.73 -20.69
C GLU A 44 12.08 -24.27 -19.52
N LEU A 45 12.72 -23.36 -18.78
CA LEU A 45 13.47 -23.67 -17.56
C LEU A 45 12.58 -23.91 -16.32
N GLY A 46 11.24 -23.88 -16.48
CA GLY A 46 10.28 -24.22 -15.43
C GLY A 46 9.87 -23.09 -14.49
N PHE A 47 10.12 -21.82 -14.84
CA PHE A 47 9.73 -20.66 -14.03
C PHE A 47 8.42 -20.03 -14.54
N ASP A 48 7.59 -19.56 -13.61
CA ASP A 48 6.29 -18.93 -13.87
C ASP A 48 6.41 -17.54 -14.51
N SER A 49 7.54 -16.86 -14.33
CA SER A 49 7.81 -15.56 -14.95
C SER A 49 9.30 -15.23 -15.00
N MET A 50 9.67 -14.27 -15.85
CA MET A 50 11.04 -13.75 -15.90
C MET A 50 11.49 -13.21 -14.53
N PHE A 51 10.59 -12.55 -13.79
CA PHE A 51 10.88 -12.08 -12.43
C PHE A 51 11.25 -13.22 -11.46
N ARG A 52 10.55 -14.35 -11.57
CA ARG A 52 10.79 -15.53 -10.74
C ARG A 52 12.08 -16.24 -11.11
N TYR A 53 12.42 -16.29 -12.40
CA TYR A 53 13.74 -16.71 -12.84
C TYR A 53 14.85 -15.83 -12.23
N LEU A 54 14.73 -14.50 -12.31
CA LEU A 54 15.72 -13.58 -11.74
C LEU A 54 15.92 -13.74 -10.23
N THR A 55 14.84 -13.95 -9.48
CA THR A 55 14.88 -14.07 -8.01
C THR A 55 15.27 -15.46 -7.53
N ARG A 56 14.72 -16.53 -8.15
CA ARG A 56 14.94 -17.92 -7.70
C ARG A 56 16.19 -18.56 -8.30
N HIS A 57 16.50 -18.28 -9.58
CA HIS A 57 17.66 -18.86 -10.26
C HIS A 57 18.88 -17.96 -10.15
N LEU A 58 18.79 -16.68 -10.58
CA LEU A 58 19.91 -15.74 -10.52
C LEU A 58 20.14 -15.09 -9.15
N LYS A 59 19.29 -15.41 -8.16
CA LYS A 59 19.44 -14.99 -6.74
C LYS A 59 19.45 -13.49 -6.51
N TYR A 60 18.85 -12.70 -7.42
CA TYR A 60 18.62 -11.29 -7.13
C TYR A 60 17.59 -11.13 -6.01
N SER A 61 17.75 -10.09 -5.17
CA SER A 61 16.67 -9.64 -4.31
C SER A 61 15.48 -9.19 -5.16
N GLU A 62 14.28 -9.18 -4.57
CA GLU A 62 13.06 -8.81 -5.29
C GLU A 62 13.17 -7.39 -5.88
N ASP A 63 13.70 -6.44 -5.12
CA ASP A 63 13.95 -5.07 -5.61
C ASP A 63 14.99 -5.02 -6.74
N ALA A 64 16.08 -5.78 -6.61
CA ALA A 64 17.14 -5.82 -7.62
C ALA A 64 16.64 -6.43 -8.93
N ALA A 65 15.83 -7.49 -8.84
CA ALA A 65 15.17 -8.14 -9.97
C ALA A 65 14.13 -7.21 -10.62
N TYR A 66 13.31 -6.54 -9.81
CA TYR A 66 12.29 -5.60 -10.28
C TYR A 66 12.91 -4.45 -11.07
N ARG A 67 13.98 -3.83 -10.54
CA ARG A 67 14.68 -2.73 -11.21
C ARG A 67 15.30 -3.17 -12.53
N ARG A 68 15.97 -4.33 -12.56
CA ARG A 68 16.56 -4.88 -13.79
C ARG A 68 15.51 -5.23 -14.83
N LEU A 69 14.44 -5.91 -14.44
CA LEU A 69 13.36 -6.27 -15.37
C LEU A 69 12.64 -5.03 -15.92
N SER A 70 12.42 -4.02 -15.07
CA SER A 70 11.82 -2.76 -15.49
C SER A 70 12.72 -1.98 -16.43
N ALA A 71 14.02 -1.88 -16.12
CA ALA A 71 15.02 -1.23 -16.96
C ALA A 71 15.20 -1.96 -18.30
N ALA A 72 15.24 -3.29 -18.32
CA ALA A 72 15.34 -4.09 -19.53
C ALA A 72 14.15 -3.81 -20.47
N ARG A 73 12.92 -3.84 -19.95
CA ARG A 73 11.72 -3.55 -20.73
C ARG A 73 11.69 -2.12 -21.28
N LEU A 74 12.22 -1.16 -20.53
CA LEU A 74 12.34 0.23 -20.99
C LEU A 74 13.42 0.36 -22.08
N LEU A 75 14.58 -0.30 -21.91
CA LEU A 75 15.67 -0.37 -22.89
C LEU A 75 15.21 -0.98 -24.21
N LYS A 76 14.30 -1.97 -24.18
CA LYS A 76 13.69 -2.54 -25.39
C LYS A 76 12.86 -1.53 -26.19
N LYS A 77 12.26 -0.55 -25.51
CA LYS A 77 11.45 0.52 -26.15
C LYS A 77 12.30 1.71 -26.60
N SER A 78 13.31 2.07 -25.82
CA SER A 78 14.21 3.19 -26.09
C SER A 78 15.66 2.74 -25.94
N PRO A 79 16.35 2.39 -27.05
CA PRO A 79 17.71 1.88 -27.01
C PRO A 79 18.75 2.94 -26.60
N GLU A 80 18.41 4.24 -26.66
CA GLU A 80 19.29 5.36 -26.26
C GLU A 80 19.73 5.30 -24.79
N ILE A 81 18.97 4.58 -23.95
CA ILE A 81 19.28 4.34 -22.53
C ILE A 81 20.62 3.61 -22.36
N ALA A 82 21.04 2.81 -23.34
CA ALA A 82 22.30 2.07 -23.32
C ALA A 82 23.51 2.94 -22.95
N ASN A 83 23.73 4.00 -23.72
CA ASN A 83 24.89 4.90 -23.53
C ASN A 83 24.81 5.64 -22.20
N ARG A 84 23.60 6.02 -21.79
CA ARG A 84 23.28 6.76 -20.56
C ARG A 84 23.46 5.92 -19.31
N LEU A 85 23.24 4.61 -19.42
CA LEU A 85 23.51 3.66 -18.35
C LEU A 85 25.01 3.40 -18.22
N GLU A 86 25.74 3.27 -19.34
CA GLU A 86 27.18 3.01 -19.33
C GLU A 86 28.00 4.20 -18.80
N ASN A 87 27.69 5.42 -19.26
CA ASN A 87 28.36 6.63 -18.79
C ASN A 87 27.94 7.04 -17.36
N GLY A 88 26.86 6.46 -16.83
CA GLY A 88 26.35 6.70 -15.48
C GLY A 88 25.44 7.91 -15.34
N SER A 89 25.01 8.55 -16.44
CA SER A 89 24.07 9.67 -16.41
C SER A 89 22.66 9.26 -15.95
N LEU A 90 22.32 7.97 -16.14
CA LEU A 90 21.13 7.31 -15.62
C LEU A 90 21.47 6.05 -14.83
N ASN A 91 20.62 5.72 -13.86
CA ASN A 91 20.73 4.49 -13.07
C ASN A 91 19.46 3.62 -13.09
N LEU A 92 19.58 2.36 -12.65
CA LEU A 92 18.48 1.40 -12.64
C LEU A 92 17.25 1.85 -11.83
N THR A 93 17.45 2.64 -10.77
CA THR A 93 16.36 3.13 -9.93
C THR A 93 15.52 4.15 -10.68
N GLN A 94 16.16 5.09 -11.39
CA GLN A 94 15.46 6.07 -12.23
C GLN A 94 14.68 5.39 -13.36
N LEU A 95 15.29 4.42 -14.05
CA LEU A 95 14.61 3.66 -15.10
C LEU A 95 13.39 2.89 -14.58
N ALA A 96 13.49 2.31 -13.37
CA ALA A 96 12.36 1.65 -12.73
C ALA A 96 11.23 2.64 -12.35
N GLN A 97 11.58 3.86 -11.91
CA GLN A 97 10.61 4.92 -11.63
C GLN A 97 9.89 5.38 -12.91
N VAL A 98 10.62 5.58 -14.01
CA VAL A 98 10.03 5.90 -15.33
C VAL A 98 9.06 4.81 -15.76
N GLN A 99 9.48 3.54 -15.70
CA GLN A 99 8.62 2.42 -16.07
C GLN A 99 7.36 2.31 -15.18
N SER A 100 7.48 2.66 -13.88
CA SER A 100 6.35 2.71 -12.96
C SER A 100 5.38 3.84 -13.30
N ALA A 101 5.91 5.04 -13.59
CA ALA A 101 5.11 6.20 -13.98
C ALA A 101 4.33 5.94 -15.28
N LEU A 102 4.98 5.34 -16.29
CA LEU A 102 4.35 4.90 -17.54
C LEU A 102 3.19 3.92 -17.30
N ARG A 103 3.36 2.97 -16.37
CA ARG A 103 2.27 2.01 -16.02
C ARG A 103 1.12 2.69 -15.29
N GLN A 104 1.41 3.66 -14.43
CA GLN A 104 0.39 4.42 -13.71
C GLN A 104 -0.40 5.28 -14.68
N ASP A 105 0.28 6.00 -15.56
CA ASP A 105 -0.32 6.82 -16.61
C ASP A 105 -1.28 5.99 -17.48
N ALA A 106 -0.83 4.83 -17.99
CA ALA A 106 -1.68 3.91 -18.75
C ALA A 106 -2.91 3.39 -17.97
N LYS A 107 -2.85 3.33 -16.63
CA LYS A 107 -3.98 2.92 -15.79
C LYS A 107 -4.98 4.07 -15.58
N PHE A 108 -4.50 5.31 -15.48
CA PHE A 108 -5.35 6.48 -15.24
C PHE A 108 -5.93 7.06 -16.54
N ASN A 109 -5.16 7.05 -17.63
CA ASN A 109 -5.53 7.59 -18.93
C ASN A 109 -5.81 6.43 -19.92
N LEU A 110 -6.92 5.72 -19.69
CA LEU A 110 -7.33 4.54 -20.49
C LEU A 110 -7.56 4.83 -21.99
N ASN A 111 -7.76 6.10 -22.37
CA ASN A 111 -8.14 6.52 -23.73
C ASN A 111 -7.19 7.54 -24.37
N ASP A 112 -6.19 8.02 -23.66
CA ASP A 112 -5.29 9.09 -24.11
C ASP A 112 -3.86 8.64 -23.86
N SER A 113 -3.34 7.77 -24.74
CA SER A 113 -1.93 7.38 -24.74
C SER A 113 -1.07 8.52 -25.28
N THR A 114 -1.19 9.72 -24.67
CA THR A 114 -0.55 10.94 -25.16
C THR A 114 0.98 10.91 -24.97
N ILE A 115 1.48 10.00 -24.12
CA ILE A 115 2.91 9.66 -24.07
C ILE A 115 3.06 8.26 -24.68
N ALA A 116 2.81 8.18 -25.98
CA ALA A 116 3.36 7.15 -26.83
C ALA A 116 4.90 7.12 -26.67
N SER A 117 5.53 6.03 -27.10
CA SER A 117 6.99 5.81 -27.10
C SER A 117 7.87 7.04 -27.39
N ASP A 118 7.34 7.99 -28.16
CA ASP A 118 8.00 9.17 -28.70
C ASP A 118 8.34 10.24 -27.65
N GLY A 119 7.64 10.29 -26.50
CA GLY A 119 7.92 11.23 -25.41
C GLY A 119 8.97 10.75 -24.41
N ILE A 120 9.36 9.47 -24.45
CA ILE A 120 10.30 8.88 -23.49
C ILE A 120 11.67 9.57 -23.54
N PRO A 121 12.30 9.83 -24.72
CA PRO A 121 13.60 10.48 -24.79
C PRO A 121 13.65 11.84 -24.08
N GLN A 122 12.62 12.68 -24.30
CA GLN A 122 12.52 14.01 -23.67
C GLN A 122 12.43 13.93 -22.14
N ILE A 123 11.71 12.92 -21.62
CA ILE A 123 11.61 12.69 -20.17
C ILE A 123 12.95 12.22 -19.64
N LEU A 124 13.64 11.33 -20.37
CA LEU A 124 14.96 10.85 -19.97
C LEU A 124 15.92 12.04 -19.84
N ASP A 125 15.96 12.98 -20.80
CA ASP A 125 16.82 14.17 -20.74
C ASP A 125 16.54 15.03 -19.50
N LYS A 126 15.27 15.16 -19.12
CA LYS A 126 14.88 15.89 -17.91
C LYS A 126 15.29 15.21 -16.61
N ILE A 127 15.52 13.89 -16.57
CA ILE A 127 15.86 13.17 -15.32
C ILE A 127 17.37 12.89 -15.18
N GLU A 128 18.14 13.24 -16.20
CA GLU A 128 19.57 12.97 -16.26
C GLU A 128 20.32 13.68 -15.12
N ASN A 129 21.22 12.95 -14.44
CA ASN A 129 21.98 13.44 -13.28
C ASN A 129 21.15 13.99 -12.10
N LYS A 130 19.84 13.71 -12.03
CA LYS A 130 18.97 14.12 -10.92
C LYS A 130 18.93 13.09 -9.80
N SER A 131 18.63 13.55 -8.58
CA SER A 131 18.38 12.65 -7.45
C SER A 131 17.10 11.83 -7.64
N SER A 132 16.95 10.74 -6.87
CA SER A 132 15.72 9.93 -6.85
C SER A 132 14.47 10.78 -6.53
N PHE A 133 14.61 11.75 -5.64
CA PHE A 133 13.53 12.63 -5.24
C PHE A 133 13.12 13.57 -6.38
N GLU A 134 14.08 14.25 -6.99
CA GLU A 134 13.83 15.14 -8.13
C GLU A 134 13.30 14.38 -9.34
N THR A 135 13.82 13.19 -9.59
CA THR A 135 13.33 12.28 -10.64
C THR A 135 11.85 11.98 -10.42
N LYS A 136 11.47 11.56 -9.21
CA LYS A 136 10.06 11.29 -8.88
C LYS A 136 9.19 12.54 -9.04
N LYS A 137 9.68 13.71 -8.62
CA LYS A 137 8.97 14.99 -8.76
C LYS A 137 8.73 15.34 -10.24
N THR A 138 9.78 15.29 -11.07
CA THR A 138 9.68 15.53 -12.51
C THR A 138 8.72 14.55 -13.16
N LEU A 139 8.81 13.24 -12.88
CA LEU A 139 7.90 12.25 -13.45
C LEU A 139 6.43 12.50 -13.04
N THR A 140 6.18 12.86 -11.78
CA THR A 140 4.82 13.17 -11.32
C THR A 140 4.23 14.37 -12.07
N GLN A 141 5.07 15.37 -12.38
CA GLN A 141 4.66 16.55 -13.15
C GLN A 141 4.41 16.22 -14.63
N GLU A 142 5.34 15.51 -15.28
CA GLU A 142 5.26 15.19 -16.71
C GLU A 142 4.07 14.26 -17.02
N PHE A 143 3.87 13.23 -16.22
CA PHE A 143 2.77 12.27 -16.38
C PHE A 143 1.44 12.76 -15.78
N LYS A 144 1.39 14.01 -15.27
CA LYS A 144 0.21 14.60 -14.61
C LYS A 144 -0.46 13.64 -13.63
N LEU A 145 0.35 12.89 -12.88
CA LEU A 145 -0.17 11.84 -12.01
C LEU A 145 -0.99 12.49 -10.89
N PRO A 146 -2.15 11.90 -10.52
CA PRO A 146 -3.00 12.47 -9.50
C PRO A 146 -2.24 12.55 -8.18
N ILE A 147 -2.31 13.71 -7.51
CA ILE A 147 -1.79 13.87 -6.16
C ILE A 147 -2.59 12.93 -5.25
N ALA A 148 -1.93 11.88 -4.77
CA ALA A 148 -2.55 10.96 -3.84
C ALA A 148 -2.84 11.71 -2.53
N LYS A 149 -4.12 11.96 -2.24
CA LYS A 149 -4.56 12.37 -0.90
C LYS A 149 -4.47 11.15 0.00
N HIS A 150 -3.28 10.88 0.51
CA HIS A 150 -3.00 9.72 1.35
C HIS A 150 -3.03 10.14 2.81
N GLU A 151 -3.96 9.56 3.56
CA GLU A 151 -4.01 9.60 5.02
C GLU A 151 -3.94 8.14 5.50
N VAL A 152 -2.84 7.74 6.13
CA VAL A 152 -2.69 6.40 6.70
C VAL A 152 -2.48 6.49 8.20
N LEU A 153 -3.30 5.71 8.91
CA LEU A 153 -3.23 5.45 10.33
C LEU A 153 -2.84 3.99 10.52
N GLU A 154 -1.57 3.75 10.84
CA GLU A 154 -1.05 2.41 11.09
C GLU A 154 -0.81 2.19 12.58
N PRO A 155 -1.60 1.32 13.25
CA PRO A 155 -1.33 0.96 14.64
C PRO A 155 -0.01 0.21 14.73
N GLN A 156 0.79 0.56 15.74
CA GLN A 156 2.09 -0.04 16.02
C GLN A 156 1.99 -1.05 17.16
N ARG A 157 3.09 -1.75 17.41
CA ARG A 157 3.18 -2.81 18.43
C ARG A 157 2.91 -2.32 19.85
N ASP A 158 3.23 -1.06 20.13
CA ASP A 158 3.15 -0.40 21.44
C ASP A 158 1.89 0.46 21.60
N ASP A 159 0.84 0.18 20.81
CA ASP A 159 -0.40 0.97 20.71
C ASP A 159 -0.20 2.41 20.20
N SER A 160 1.02 2.80 19.80
CA SER A 160 1.25 4.05 19.10
C SER A 160 0.65 4.00 17.70
N VAL A 161 0.28 5.15 17.15
CA VAL A 161 -0.32 5.24 15.80
C VAL A 161 0.59 6.07 14.92
N ARG A 162 1.04 5.49 13.80
CA ARG A 162 1.76 6.22 12.75
C ARG A 162 0.73 6.94 11.89
N LEU A 163 0.86 8.27 11.83
CA LEU A 163 0.07 9.15 10.96
C LEU A 163 0.92 9.59 9.75
N GLU A 164 0.53 9.19 8.55
CA GLU A 164 1.08 9.71 7.30
C GLU A 164 0.02 10.53 6.57
N ILE A 165 0.28 11.82 6.34
CA ILE A 165 -0.62 12.73 5.64
C ILE A 165 0.10 13.45 4.49
N THR A 166 -0.62 13.72 3.41
CA THR A 166 -0.09 14.49 2.26
C THR A 166 -0.59 15.93 2.32
N LEU A 167 0.32 16.88 2.55
CA LEU A 167 0.01 18.30 2.67
C LEU A 167 0.39 19.09 1.41
N THR A 168 -0.37 20.14 1.10
CA THR A 168 0.04 21.12 0.09
C THR A 168 1.18 22.00 0.62
N THR A 169 1.92 22.66 -0.28
CA THR A 169 2.98 23.60 0.11
C THR A 169 2.47 24.74 0.98
N GLU A 170 1.25 25.22 0.72
CA GLU A 170 0.60 26.27 1.54
C GLU A 170 0.27 25.74 2.93
N GLN A 171 -0.33 24.55 3.02
CA GLN A 171 -0.67 23.92 4.30
C GLN A 171 0.57 23.66 5.16
N LEU A 172 1.65 23.15 4.57
CA LEU A 172 2.90 22.90 5.29
C LEU A 172 3.51 24.20 5.82
N LYS A 173 3.55 25.28 5.02
CA LYS A 173 4.04 26.59 5.46
C LYS A 173 3.20 27.15 6.62
N THR A 174 1.88 26.99 6.58
CA THR A 174 1.01 27.41 7.68
C THR A 174 1.30 26.62 8.96
N LEU A 175 1.58 25.31 8.85
CA LEU A 175 1.93 24.48 10.00
C LEU A 175 3.33 24.79 10.55
N GLU A 176 4.32 25.03 9.68
CA GLU A 176 5.67 25.43 10.06
C GLU A 176 5.66 26.77 10.79
N THR A 177 4.99 27.78 10.23
CA THR A 177 4.85 29.11 10.87
C THR A 177 4.14 29.01 12.22
N ALA A 178 3.07 28.23 12.31
CA ALA A 178 2.38 27.99 13.59
C ALA A 178 3.27 27.27 14.62
N ARG A 179 4.04 26.26 14.20
CA ARG A 179 4.98 25.54 15.07
C ARG A 179 6.08 26.48 15.58
N ASP A 180 6.64 27.31 14.73
CA ASP A 180 7.74 28.21 15.08
C ASP A 180 7.28 29.27 16.09
N LEU A 181 6.07 29.83 15.93
CA LEU A 181 5.46 30.74 16.90
C LEU A 181 5.22 30.09 18.27
N MET A 182 5.02 28.78 18.30
CA MET A 182 4.71 28.00 19.50
C MET A 182 5.91 27.22 20.05
N SER A 183 7.10 27.41 19.47
CA SER A 183 8.33 26.70 19.83
C SER A 183 8.69 26.82 21.31
N HIS A 184 8.41 27.97 21.94
CA HIS A 184 8.61 28.20 23.37
C HIS A 184 7.73 27.31 24.28
N LEU A 185 6.62 26.78 23.77
CA LEU A 185 5.70 25.89 24.51
C LEU A 185 6.00 24.40 24.28
N LEU A 186 6.94 24.06 23.40
CA LEU A 186 7.23 22.70 22.97
C LEU A 186 8.64 22.30 23.44
N PRO A 187 8.78 21.44 24.46
CA PRO A 187 10.10 21.03 24.98
C PRO A 187 10.97 20.31 23.94
N ASN A 188 10.33 19.52 23.07
CA ASN A 188 11.02 18.61 22.14
C ASN A 188 10.86 18.99 20.66
N GLY A 189 9.99 19.95 20.33
CA GLY A 189 9.76 20.42 18.96
C GLY A 189 9.18 19.38 17.98
N ASN A 190 8.69 18.23 18.47
CA ASN A 190 8.14 17.18 17.61
C ASN A 190 6.75 17.57 17.08
N TRP A 191 6.46 17.18 15.84
CA TRP A 191 5.16 17.41 15.19
C TRP A 191 3.99 16.78 15.96
N ALA A 192 4.19 15.61 16.57
CA ALA A 192 3.15 14.95 17.38
C ALA A 192 2.72 15.81 18.58
N ASP A 193 3.69 16.35 19.33
CA ASP A 193 3.42 17.21 20.49
C ASP A 193 2.75 18.53 20.06
N PHE A 194 3.22 19.12 18.96
CA PHE A 194 2.64 20.33 18.37
C PHE A 194 1.17 20.14 17.96
N LEU A 195 0.88 19.07 17.21
CA LEU A 195 -0.48 18.77 16.76
C LEU A 195 -1.39 18.46 17.95
N THR A 196 -0.88 17.77 18.97
CA THR A 196 -1.63 17.49 20.21
C THR A 196 -1.99 18.78 20.94
N LEU A 197 -1.04 19.70 21.11
CA LEU A 197 -1.27 20.99 21.78
C LEU A 197 -2.25 21.88 20.99
N LEU A 198 -2.16 21.88 19.66
CA LEU A 198 -3.14 22.58 18.81
C LEU A 198 -4.55 21.99 18.97
N ALA A 199 -4.67 20.67 18.95
CA ALA A 199 -5.94 19.98 19.12
C ALA A 199 -6.53 20.27 20.51
N GLU A 200 -5.74 20.18 21.58
CA GLU A 200 -6.17 20.49 22.94
C GLU A 200 -6.68 21.91 23.09
N LYS A 201 -5.95 22.91 22.57
CA LYS A 201 -6.40 24.31 22.59
C LYS A 201 -7.71 24.52 21.84
N GLN A 202 -7.86 23.86 20.69
CA GLN A 202 -9.08 23.96 19.90
C GLN A 202 -10.26 23.25 20.59
N ILE A 203 -10.02 22.08 21.20
CA ILE A 203 -11.00 21.35 22.01
C ILE A 203 -11.43 22.21 23.21
N GLN A 204 -10.49 22.83 23.93
CA GLN A 204 -10.78 23.77 25.03
C GLN A 204 -11.65 24.94 24.58
N LYS A 205 -11.38 25.49 23.39
CA LYS A 205 -12.16 26.60 22.84
C LYS A 205 -13.59 26.20 22.45
N ILE A 206 -13.79 24.96 22.00
CA ILE A 206 -15.09 24.46 21.55
C ILE A 206 -15.94 23.95 22.73
N LEU A 207 -15.35 23.20 23.67
CA LEU A 207 -16.08 22.57 24.79
C LEU A 207 -16.20 23.47 26.02
N GLY A 208 -15.50 24.60 26.07
CA GLY A 208 -15.42 25.45 27.27
C GLY A 208 -14.50 24.86 28.35
N LYS A 209 -14.17 25.68 29.36
CA LYS A 209 -13.14 25.40 30.38
C LYS A 209 -13.48 24.21 31.32
N ASP A 210 -14.74 23.75 31.34
CA ASP A 210 -15.27 22.93 32.43
C ASP A 210 -15.16 21.40 32.22
N VAL A 211 -14.64 20.92 31.08
CA VAL A 211 -14.66 19.47 30.75
C VAL A 211 -13.29 18.78 30.85
N LEU A 212 -12.18 19.51 31.04
CA LEU A 212 -10.82 18.93 30.99
C LEU A 212 -10.17 18.65 32.36
N GLU A 213 -10.80 19.00 33.47
CA GLU A 213 -10.28 18.63 34.80
C GLU A 213 -10.51 17.15 35.14
N THR A 214 -11.43 16.47 34.46
CA THR A 214 -11.78 15.07 34.74
C THR A 214 -10.81 14.03 34.15
N SER A 215 -9.96 14.40 33.18
CA SER A 215 -9.03 13.44 32.54
C SER A 215 -7.59 13.48 33.08
N LYS A 216 -7.24 14.42 33.95
CA LYS A 216 -5.89 14.51 34.56
C LYS A 216 -5.66 13.53 35.72
N SER A 217 -6.66 12.77 36.16
CA SER A 217 -6.54 11.92 37.37
C SER A 217 -5.99 10.51 37.13
N GLU A 218 -5.80 10.03 35.90
CA GLU A 218 -5.42 8.61 35.67
C GLU A 218 -4.00 8.36 35.14
N THR A 219 -3.23 9.38 34.77
CA THR A 219 -1.83 9.19 34.30
C THR A 219 -0.84 9.88 35.24
N GLY A 220 -0.59 9.25 36.38
CA GLY A 220 0.27 9.83 37.42
C GLY A 220 0.94 8.79 38.32
N LYS A 221 1.67 7.82 37.74
CA LYS A 221 2.74 7.10 38.45
C LYS A 221 3.83 6.67 37.47
N LEU A 222 4.71 7.62 37.14
CA LEU A 222 5.98 7.32 36.50
C LEU A 222 6.97 6.88 37.61
N LEU A 223 7.31 5.59 37.62
CA LEU A 223 8.33 5.02 38.49
C LEU A 223 9.71 5.54 38.09
N LYS A 224 10.49 6.03 39.07
CA LYS A 224 11.93 6.29 38.90
C LYS A 224 12.69 4.96 38.82
N PRO A 225 13.79 4.90 38.06
CA PRO A 225 14.65 3.73 38.01
C PRO A 225 15.54 3.68 39.25
N THR A 226 15.53 2.56 39.95
CA THR A 226 16.64 2.17 40.83
C THR A 226 17.10 0.78 40.40
N SER A 227 18.37 0.70 40.06
CA SER A 227 19.14 -0.53 40.02
C SER A 227 19.05 -1.23 41.37
N ASP A 228 18.90 -2.55 41.37
CA ASP A 228 19.92 -3.47 41.90
C ASP A 228 19.46 -4.93 41.72
N ILE A 229 20.46 -5.78 41.58
CA ILE A 229 20.43 -7.21 41.28
C ILE A 229 20.04 -7.99 42.55
N GLU A 230 19.20 -9.03 42.43
CA GLU A 230 19.51 -10.42 42.83
C GLU A 230 18.31 -11.37 42.71
N ASN A 231 18.67 -12.62 42.38
CA ASN A 231 17.85 -13.81 42.13
C ASN A 231 16.99 -14.22 43.35
N ASP A 232 15.84 -14.89 43.15
CA ASP A 232 15.78 -16.36 43.21
C ASP A 232 14.34 -16.92 43.05
N THR A 233 14.34 -18.17 42.61
CA THR A 233 13.29 -19.14 42.32
C THR A 233 12.15 -19.34 43.34
N LYS A 234 10.90 -19.54 42.85
CA LYS A 234 10.10 -20.81 42.99
C LYS A 234 8.64 -20.70 42.49
N ARG A 235 8.18 -21.84 41.96
CA ARG A 235 6.85 -22.21 41.44
C ARG A 235 5.69 -22.05 42.45
N SER A 236 4.49 -21.75 41.95
CA SER A 236 3.29 -22.63 41.95
C SER A 236 2.08 -21.80 41.45
N SER A 237 1.51 -22.12 40.28
CA SER A 237 0.25 -22.86 40.11
C SER A 237 -0.88 -22.40 41.02
N LEU A 238 -1.97 -21.91 40.43
CA LEU A 238 -3.34 -22.36 40.70
C LEU A 238 -4.29 -21.71 39.68
N ASP A 239 -4.95 -22.60 38.93
CA ASP A 239 -6.21 -22.35 38.23
C ASP A 239 -7.25 -21.71 39.15
N VAL A 240 -8.19 -20.95 38.60
CA VAL A 240 -9.64 -21.15 38.78
C VAL A 240 -10.39 -20.23 37.81
N SER A 241 -11.13 -20.86 36.91
CA SER A 241 -12.25 -20.31 36.15
C SER A 241 -13.34 -19.74 37.05
N CYS A 242 -14.02 -18.65 36.67
CA CYS A 242 -15.47 -18.61 36.82
C CYS A 242 -16.14 -17.55 35.95
N LEU A 243 -17.13 -18.02 35.21
CA LEU A 243 -18.20 -17.27 34.58
C LEU A 243 -19.10 -16.63 35.64
N THR A 244 -19.53 -15.40 35.43
CA THR A 244 -20.89 -14.99 35.80
C THR A 244 -21.44 -13.99 34.79
N LYS A 245 -22.47 -14.45 34.08
CA LYS A 245 -23.49 -13.63 33.41
C LYS A 245 -24.13 -12.69 34.42
N VAL A 246 -24.33 -11.43 34.03
CA VAL A 246 -25.42 -10.60 34.57
C VAL A 246 -26.13 -9.97 33.38
N GLU A 247 -27.36 -10.42 33.14
CA GLU A 247 -28.36 -9.74 32.31
C GLU A 247 -29.01 -8.65 33.16
N LEU A 248 -29.15 -7.44 32.62
CA LEU A 248 -30.08 -6.43 33.13
C LEU A 248 -30.62 -5.59 31.96
N VAL A 249 -31.82 -6.02 31.53
CA VAL A 249 -33.05 -5.28 31.19
C VAL A 249 -32.93 -3.84 30.65
N GLN A 250 -33.57 -3.66 29.50
CA GLN A 250 -33.81 -2.41 28.78
C GLN A 250 -34.92 -1.58 29.43
N GLU A 251 -34.70 -0.27 29.56
CA GLU A 251 -35.77 0.72 29.58
C GLU A 251 -35.45 1.84 28.59
N SER A 252 -36.46 2.18 27.78
CA SER A 252 -36.40 3.12 26.67
C SER A 252 -37.35 4.29 26.91
N LEU A 253 -36.88 5.53 26.70
CA LEU A 253 -37.75 6.68 26.44
C LEU A 253 -37.13 7.63 25.38
N PRO A 254 -37.96 8.41 24.65
CA PRO A 254 -37.69 8.80 23.26
C PRO A 254 -37.24 10.26 23.12
N ALA A 255 -36.58 10.59 21.99
CA ALA A 255 -37.04 11.62 21.04
C ALA A 255 -35.95 12.14 20.08
N LYS A 256 -36.34 12.10 18.80
CA LYS A 256 -36.15 13.14 17.76
C LYS A 256 -34.87 13.14 16.91
N SER A 257 -35.15 13.62 15.70
CA SER A 257 -34.55 13.45 14.40
C SER A 257 -33.31 14.29 14.14
N SER A 258 -32.61 13.88 13.06
CA SER A 258 -31.50 14.54 12.38
C SER A 258 -30.17 14.31 13.09
N THR A 259 -29.14 13.76 12.47
CA THR A 259 -28.65 13.87 11.10
C THR A 259 -28.00 12.54 10.71
N HIS A 260 -27.81 12.28 9.42
CA HIS A 260 -27.15 11.07 8.93
C HIS A 260 -25.83 10.83 9.68
N SER A 261 -25.83 9.84 10.59
CA SER A 261 -24.63 9.41 11.28
C SER A 261 -23.71 8.72 10.27
N PHE A 262 -22.72 9.45 9.77
CA PHE A 262 -21.61 8.89 8.99
C PHE A 262 -20.75 7.89 9.81
N LEU A 263 -21.08 7.67 11.09
CA LEU A 263 -20.33 6.88 12.08
C LEU A 263 -20.86 5.47 12.36
N ALA A 264 -21.70 4.91 11.50
CA ALA A 264 -22.02 3.48 11.55
C ALA A 264 -21.77 2.81 10.20
N ALA A 265 -20.52 2.89 9.71
CA ALA A 265 -20.05 1.90 8.75
C ALA A 265 -20.09 0.54 9.47
N ARG A 266 -21.19 -0.21 9.28
CA ARG A 266 -21.34 -1.56 9.82
C ARG A 266 -20.06 -2.35 9.51
N LYS A 267 -19.35 -2.77 10.56
CA LYS A 267 -18.18 -3.64 10.45
C LYS A 267 -18.61 -4.83 9.58
N ARG A 268 -17.97 -5.02 8.42
CA ARG A 268 -18.35 -6.08 7.48
C ARG A 268 -18.27 -7.41 8.20
N GLY A 269 -19.41 -8.08 8.37
CA GLY A 269 -19.45 -9.44 8.91
C GLY A 269 -18.75 -10.39 7.94
N HIS A 270 -17.88 -11.26 8.44
CA HIS A 270 -17.37 -12.35 7.63
C HIS A 270 -18.42 -13.46 7.56
N ILE A 271 -18.82 -13.87 6.35
CA ILE A 271 -19.70 -15.03 6.16
C ILE A 271 -18.94 -16.26 6.66
N LYS A 272 -19.46 -16.92 7.71
CA LYS A 272 -18.82 -18.09 8.32
C LYS A 272 -18.51 -19.17 7.27
N ALA A 273 -17.34 -19.81 7.40
CA ALA A 273 -16.89 -20.84 6.48
C ALA A 273 -17.89 -22.02 6.36
N THR A 274 -18.59 -22.36 7.43
CA THR A 274 -19.65 -23.39 7.45
C THR A 274 -20.83 -23.01 6.54
N THR A 275 -21.31 -21.77 6.64
CA THR A 275 -22.35 -21.22 5.76
C THR A 275 -21.90 -21.24 4.30
N LYS A 276 -20.64 -20.86 4.05
CA LYS A 276 -20.07 -20.87 2.69
C LYS A 276 -20.03 -22.26 2.07
N ARG A 277 -19.56 -23.26 2.83
CA ARG A 277 -19.55 -24.66 2.38
C ARG A 277 -20.96 -25.18 2.14
N GLY A 278 -21.92 -24.86 3.01
CA GLY A 278 -23.32 -25.26 2.87
C GLY A 278 -23.99 -24.68 1.61
N LEU A 279 -23.74 -23.41 1.28
CA LEU A 279 -24.26 -22.78 0.07
C LEU A 279 -23.66 -23.39 -1.21
N LEU A 280 -22.34 -23.60 -1.24
CA LEU A 280 -21.69 -24.24 -2.39
C LEU A 280 -22.18 -25.66 -2.64
N ALA A 281 -22.37 -26.44 -1.57
CA ALA A 281 -22.94 -27.78 -1.66
C ALA A 281 -24.40 -27.76 -2.15
N ALA A 282 -25.23 -26.85 -1.62
CA ALA A 282 -26.62 -26.69 -2.06
C ALA A 282 -26.74 -26.28 -3.54
N ALA A 283 -25.80 -25.48 -4.03
CA ALA A 283 -25.70 -25.08 -5.44
C ALA A 283 -25.06 -26.17 -6.34
N ASN A 284 -24.80 -27.38 -5.83
CA ASN A 284 -24.08 -28.45 -6.53
C ASN A 284 -22.75 -27.99 -7.15
N TYR A 285 -22.07 -27.04 -6.48
CA TYR A 285 -20.83 -26.40 -6.95
C TYR A 285 -20.94 -25.85 -8.39
N ARG A 286 -22.08 -25.23 -8.71
CA ARG A 286 -22.36 -24.59 -10.00
C ARG A 286 -22.94 -23.19 -9.78
N CYS A 287 -22.81 -22.34 -10.79
CA CYS A 287 -23.41 -21.01 -10.79
C CYS A 287 -24.95 -21.10 -10.77
N GLU A 288 -25.60 -20.22 -10.01
CA GLU A 288 -27.07 -20.18 -9.91
C GLU A 288 -27.71 -19.11 -10.80
N TYR A 289 -26.91 -18.36 -11.56
CA TYR A 289 -27.41 -17.31 -12.44
C TYR A 289 -28.35 -17.86 -13.51
N LYS A 290 -29.51 -17.22 -13.66
CA LYS A 290 -30.46 -17.43 -14.77
C LYS A 290 -30.42 -16.22 -15.69
N ASN A 291 -30.18 -16.47 -16.98
CA ASN A 291 -30.27 -15.44 -17.99
C ASN A 291 -31.74 -14.99 -18.14
N GLN A 292 -32.00 -13.69 -18.06
CA GLN A 292 -33.36 -13.13 -18.13
C GLN A 292 -33.96 -13.24 -19.54
N ASN A 293 -33.13 -13.23 -20.58
CA ASN A 293 -33.58 -13.27 -21.97
C ASN A 293 -33.79 -14.70 -22.48
N THR A 294 -32.96 -15.65 -22.03
CA THR A 294 -33.01 -17.04 -22.51
C THR A 294 -33.56 -18.03 -21.49
N GLY A 295 -33.68 -17.65 -20.21
CA GLY A 295 -34.13 -18.52 -19.11
C GLY A 295 -33.13 -19.62 -18.71
N ILE A 296 -32.03 -19.77 -19.45
CA ILE A 296 -31.03 -20.83 -19.24
C ILE A 296 -30.18 -20.49 -18.01
N LYS A 297 -29.95 -21.50 -17.16
CA LYS A 297 -29.03 -21.41 -16.03
C LYS A 297 -27.58 -21.53 -16.49
N CYS A 298 -26.70 -20.71 -15.92
CA CYS A 298 -25.26 -20.90 -16.08
C CYS A 298 -24.82 -22.19 -15.39
N ASP A 299 -24.02 -23.02 -16.07
CA ASP A 299 -23.53 -24.29 -15.51
C ASP A 299 -22.04 -24.27 -15.11
N SER A 300 -21.44 -23.07 -15.01
CA SER A 300 -20.02 -22.92 -14.70
C SER A 300 -19.69 -23.40 -13.29
N LYS A 301 -18.59 -24.14 -13.16
CA LYS A 301 -17.99 -24.57 -11.88
C LYS A 301 -16.73 -23.76 -11.50
N TYR A 302 -16.31 -22.83 -12.36
CA TYR A 302 -15.03 -22.13 -12.23
C TYR A 302 -15.19 -20.81 -11.44
N GLN A 303 -14.28 -20.56 -10.50
CA GLN A 303 -14.22 -19.35 -9.67
C GLN A 303 -15.59 -18.94 -9.08
N LEU A 304 -16.21 -19.86 -8.35
CA LEU A 304 -17.47 -19.59 -7.66
C LEU A 304 -17.26 -18.67 -6.44
N GLN A 305 -18.16 -17.70 -6.32
CA GLN A 305 -18.19 -16.67 -5.30
C GLN A 305 -19.57 -16.66 -4.65
N ILE A 306 -19.63 -16.32 -3.37
CA ILE A 306 -20.90 -16.07 -2.69
C ILE A 306 -21.21 -14.61 -2.87
N ASP A 307 -22.39 -14.36 -3.41
CA ASP A 307 -22.92 -13.04 -3.71
C ASP A 307 -24.20 -12.79 -2.92
N HIS A 308 -24.46 -11.53 -2.59
CA HIS A 308 -25.70 -11.12 -1.95
C HIS A 308 -26.73 -10.76 -3.01
N ILE A 309 -27.92 -11.37 -2.97
CA ILE A 309 -29.02 -11.08 -3.90
C ILE A 309 -29.39 -9.59 -3.84
N GLN A 310 -29.56 -9.07 -2.63
CA GLN A 310 -29.55 -7.64 -2.35
C GLN A 310 -28.17 -7.28 -1.77
N PRO A 311 -27.35 -6.49 -2.49
CA PRO A 311 -26.03 -6.09 -2.02
C PRO A 311 -26.08 -5.41 -0.66
N ILE A 312 -25.05 -5.62 0.16
CA ILE A 312 -24.91 -4.96 1.47
C ILE A 312 -24.97 -3.43 1.34
N ALA A 313 -24.38 -2.88 0.27
CA ALA A 313 -24.40 -1.44 -0.03
C ALA A 313 -25.83 -0.86 -0.19
N LEU A 314 -26.79 -1.71 -0.55
CA LEU A 314 -28.21 -1.37 -0.69
C LEU A 314 -29.05 -1.89 0.49
N GLY A 315 -28.44 -2.15 1.64
CA GLY A 315 -29.11 -2.59 2.87
C GLY A 315 -29.26 -4.11 3.02
N GLY A 316 -28.64 -4.91 2.15
CA GLY A 316 -28.63 -6.37 2.25
C GLY A 316 -28.04 -6.91 3.57
N LYS A 317 -28.55 -8.05 4.03
CA LYS A 317 -28.08 -8.76 5.23
C LYS A 317 -27.34 -10.06 4.86
N ASP A 318 -26.55 -10.60 5.79
CA ASP A 318 -25.82 -11.87 5.63
C ASP A 318 -26.70 -13.12 5.88
N ASP A 319 -28.02 -12.97 5.80
CA ASP A 319 -28.97 -14.05 5.98
C ASP A 319 -28.86 -15.05 4.83
N LYS A 320 -28.97 -16.36 5.11
CA LYS A 320 -28.82 -17.43 4.11
C LYS A 320 -29.73 -17.25 2.89
N GLN A 321 -30.90 -16.63 3.07
CA GLN A 321 -31.87 -16.34 2.00
C GLN A 321 -31.40 -15.23 1.05
N ASN A 322 -30.55 -14.32 1.51
CA ASN A 322 -29.99 -13.25 0.72
C ASN A 322 -28.67 -13.64 0.06
N LEU A 323 -28.21 -14.89 0.21
CA LEU A 323 -26.94 -15.37 -0.35
C LEU A 323 -27.19 -16.34 -1.50
N ARG A 324 -26.39 -16.22 -2.56
CA ARG A 324 -26.40 -17.11 -3.73
C ARG A 324 -24.98 -17.39 -4.21
N VAL A 325 -24.82 -18.42 -5.05
CA VAL A 325 -23.53 -18.81 -5.64
C VAL A 325 -23.47 -18.37 -7.10
N LEU A 326 -22.50 -17.52 -7.44
CA LEU A 326 -22.25 -17.04 -8.80
C LEU A 326 -20.80 -17.32 -9.22
N CYS A 327 -20.55 -17.58 -10.51
CA CYS A 327 -19.18 -17.51 -11.02
C CYS A 327 -18.71 -16.05 -11.06
N ARG A 328 -17.39 -15.82 -11.03
CA ARG A 328 -16.80 -14.46 -11.08
C ARG A 328 -17.41 -13.57 -12.16
N THR A 329 -17.58 -14.09 -13.38
CA THR A 329 -18.13 -13.32 -14.51
C THR A 329 -19.58 -12.87 -14.26
N HIS A 330 -20.44 -13.75 -13.75
CA HIS A 330 -21.83 -13.39 -13.45
C HIS A 330 -21.95 -12.50 -12.21
N ASN A 331 -21.08 -12.68 -11.21
CA ASN A 331 -21.03 -11.78 -10.06
C ASN A 331 -20.69 -10.35 -10.47
N LEU A 332 -19.67 -10.19 -11.32
CA LEU A 332 -19.30 -8.90 -11.92
C LEU A 332 -20.45 -8.27 -12.72
N MET A 333 -21.08 -9.07 -13.58
CA MET A 333 -22.18 -8.60 -14.41
C MET A 333 -23.37 -8.11 -13.58
N VAL A 334 -23.78 -8.87 -12.55
CA VAL A 334 -24.92 -8.46 -11.70
C VAL A 334 -24.59 -7.23 -10.87
N ALA A 335 -23.37 -7.13 -10.33
CA ALA A 335 -22.93 -5.92 -9.63
C ALA A 335 -22.97 -4.68 -10.53
N SER A 336 -22.54 -4.82 -11.79
CA SER A 336 -22.61 -3.75 -12.80
C SER A 336 -24.05 -3.35 -13.13
N GLN A 337 -24.97 -4.32 -13.26
CA GLN A 337 -26.40 -4.05 -13.49
C GLN A 337 -27.04 -3.29 -12.32
N MET A 338 -26.57 -3.51 -11.09
CA MET A 338 -27.02 -2.81 -9.89
C MET A 338 -26.34 -1.45 -9.67
N GLY A 339 -25.52 -0.98 -10.60
CA GLY A 339 -24.82 0.30 -10.51
C GLY A 339 -23.73 0.36 -9.43
N LEU A 340 -23.24 -0.81 -8.98
CA LEU A 340 -22.19 -0.87 -7.97
C LEU A 340 -20.80 -0.84 -8.62
N PRO A 341 -19.93 0.12 -8.25
CA PRO A 341 -18.57 0.17 -8.78
C PRO A 341 -17.77 -1.03 -8.25
N TRP A 342 -17.28 -1.86 -9.17
CA TRP A 342 -16.43 -2.99 -8.81
C TRP A 342 -14.97 -2.53 -8.72
N ARG A 343 -14.32 -2.72 -7.56
CA ARG A 343 -12.87 -2.53 -7.45
C ARG A 343 -12.17 -3.72 -8.10
N ILE A 344 -11.50 -3.45 -9.22
CA ILE A 344 -10.52 -4.38 -9.78
C ILE A 344 -9.26 -4.24 -8.91
N ASP A 345 -9.22 -5.02 -7.82
CA ASP A 345 -8.00 -5.22 -7.04
C ASP A 345 -7.01 -6.11 -7.83
#